data_AF-A0A527G314-F1
#
_entry.id   AF-A0A527G314-F1
#
_cell.length_a   1.000
_cell.length_b   1.000
_cell.length_c   1.000
_cell.angle_alpha   90.00
_cell.angle_beta   90.00
_cell.angle_gamma   90.00
#
_symmetry.space_group_name_H-M   'P 1'
#
loop_
_entity.id
_entity.type
_entity.pdbx_description
1 polymer ?
#
loop_
_entity_poly.entity_id
_entity_poly.type
_entity_poly.pdbx_seq_one_letter_code
_entity_poly.pdbx_strand_id
1 'polypeptide(L)'
;GYSNLVRLVSRVYLETPPGEAVHLTTEMMEGFCDGLICLSGGPRGPIGTALKEDRRDLAEARLLTLKAMFGDRLYVELDRVSGYDRVIEKSSIDLAYAHELPLVATNEAFFSS
;
A
#
# COMPACT_ATOMS: atom_id res chain seq x y z
N GLY A 1 -9.00 -4.46 -14.27
CA GLY A 1 -8.48 -5.46 -13.32
C GLY A 1 -7.30 -6.20 -13.89
N TYR A 2 -7.43 -7.49 -14.20
CA TYR A 2 -6.32 -8.35 -14.64
C TYR A 2 -5.44 -7.76 -15.75
N SER A 3 -6.03 -7.27 -16.85
CA SER A 3 -5.24 -6.68 -17.94
C SER A 3 -4.43 -5.46 -17.49
N ASN A 4 -4.91 -4.68 -16.52
CA ASN A 4 -4.17 -3.54 -16.01
C ASN A 4 -3.02 -4.00 -15.11
N LEU A 5 -3.24 -5.03 -14.28
CA LEU A 5 -2.17 -5.64 -13.49
C LEU A 5 -1.05 -6.18 -14.38
N VAL A 6 -1.39 -6.88 -15.47
CA VAL A 6 -0.40 -7.38 -16.44
C VAL A 6 0.39 -6.23 -17.08
N ARG A 7 -0.28 -5.14 -17.45
CA ARG A 7 0.38 -3.95 -17.99
C ARG A 7 1.32 -3.32 -16.97
N LEU A 8 0.90 -3.17 -15.72
CA LEU A 8 1.73 -2.64 -14.64
C LEU A 8 2.98 -3.50 -14.42
N VAL A 9 2.83 -4.82 -14.32
CA VAL A 9 3.96 -5.74 -14.16
C VAL A 9 4.91 -5.64 -15.35
N SER A 10 4.40 -5.65 -16.59
CA SER A 10 5.24 -5.49 -17.79
C SER A 10 5.98 -4.16 -17.81
N ARG A 11 5.30 -3.07 -17.44
CA ARG A 11 5.87 -1.71 -17.40
C ARG A 11 7.00 -1.61 -16.40
N VAL A 12 6.80 -2.17 -15.21
CA VAL A 12 7.78 -2.23 -14.14
C VAL A 12 9.07 -2.93 -14.57
N TYR A 13 8.99 -4.03 -15.32
CA TYR A 13 10.19 -4.70 -15.84
C TYR A 13 10.89 -3.97 -17.00
N LEU A 14 10.16 -3.18 -17.79
CA LEU A 14 10.71 -2.50 -18.99
C LEU A 14 11.24 -1.10 -18.69
N GLU A 15 10.64 -0.40 -17.72
CA GLU A 15 10.94 1.00 -17.42
C GLU A 15 11.85 1.17 -16.19
N THR A 16 12.03 0.12 -15.36
CA THR A 16 13.00 0.19 -14.26
C THR A 16 14.44 0.22 -14.83
N PRO A 17 15.27 1.21 -14.46
CA PRO A 17 16.64 1.30 -14.93
C PRO A 17 17.48 0.04 -14.57
N PRO A 18 18.40 -0.39 -15.45
CA PRO A 18 19.30 -1.49 -15.14
C PRO A 18 20.11 -1.21 -13.87
N GLY A 19 20.06 -2.12 -12.89
CA GLY A 19 20.77 -2.01 -11.61
C GLY A 19 19.93 -1.53 -10.44
N GLU A 20 18.68 -1.10 -10.68
CA GLU A 20 17.73 -0.76 -9.61
C GLU A 20 16.82 -1.95 -9.27
N ALA A 21 16.34 -1.98 -8.03
CA ALA A 21 15.31 -2.93 -7.64
C ALA A 21 14.02 -2.61 -8.40
N VAL A 22 13.36 -3.66 -8.89
CA VAL A 22 12.09 -3.57 -9.61
C VAL A 22 11.05 -2.89 -8.72
N HIS A 23 10.53 -1.74 -9.15
CA HIS A 23 9.62 -0.92 -8.38
C HIS A 23 8.54 -0.27 -9.25
N LEU A 24 7.48 0.19 -8.61
CA LEU A 24 6.34 0.84 -9.25
C LEU A 24 6.20 2.25 -8.66
N THR A 25 6.20 3.28 -9.52
CA THR A 25 5.94 4.66 -9.10
C THR A 25 4.46 5.03 -9.26
N THR A 26 4.05 6.14 -8.65
CA THR A 26 2.70 6.69 -8.80
C THR A 26 2.38 7.05 -10.24
N GLU A 27 3.35 7.58 -10.98
CA GLU A 27 3.22 7.94 -12.40
C GLU A 27 3.08 6.69 -13.27
N MET A 28 3.74 5.59 -12.90
CA MET A 28 3.60 4.32 -13.61
C MET A 28 2.20 3.71 -13.47
N MET A 29 1.53 3.99 -12.34
CA MET A 29 0.20 3.49 -12.02
C MET A 29 -0.95 4.29 -12.63
N GLU A 30 -0.69 5.54 -13.01
CA GLU A 30 -1.71 6.44 -13.56
C GLU A 30 -2.41 5.81 -14.78
N GLY A 31 -3.75 5.81 -14.77
CA GLY A 31 -4.58 5.20 -15.82
C GLY A 31 -4.68 3.67 -15.79
N PHE A 32 -3.97 2.99 -14.89
CA PHE A 32 -3.99 1.51 -14.77
C PHE A 32 -4.57 1.00 -13.44
N CYS A 33 -5.09 1.87 -12.59
CA CYS A 33 -5.69 1.45 -11.31
C CYS A 33 -7.07 0.79 -11.47
N ASP A 34 -7.75 0.93 -12.61
CA ASP A 34 -9.15 0.50 -12.77
C ASP A 34 -9.36 -1.01 -12.67
N GLY A 35 -10.37 -1.39 -11.87
CA GLY A 35 -10.70 -2.77 -11.51
C GLY A 35 -9.64 -3.49 -10.71
N LEU A 36 -8.71 -2.78 -10.04
CA LEU A 36 -7.79 -3.32 -9.05
C LEU A 36 -8.22 -2.89 -7.64
N ILE A 37 -7.99 -3.78 -6.67
CA ILE A 37 -8.08 -3.47 -5.24
C ILE A 37 -6.66 -3.27 -4.73
N CYS A 38 -6.46 -2.21 -3.95
CA CYS A 38 -5.17 -1.89 -3.33
C CYS A 38 -5.26 -2.10 -1.82
N LEU A 39 -4.30 -2.83 -1.28
CA LEU A 39 -4.06 -2.93 0.16
C LEU A 39 -2.88 -2.02 0.50
N SER A 40 -2.94 -1.33 1.64
CA SER A 40 -1.91 -0.35 2.02
C SER A 40 -0.52 -0.95 2.31
N GLY A 41 -0.39 -2.28 2.34
CA GLY A 41 0.87 -3.00 2.58
C GLY A 41 1.23 -3.14 4.06
N GLY A 42 0.28 -2.89 4.96
CA GLY A 42 0.45 -3.03 6.40
C GLY A 42 1.65 -2.24 6.97
N PRO A 43 2.29 -2.74 8.04
CA PRO A 43 3.43 -2.08 8.70
C PRO A 43 4.70 -1.95 7.84
N ARG A 44 4.80 -2.68 6.73
CA ARG A 44 5.96 -2.66 5.81
C ARG A 44 5.70 -1.84 4.55
N GLY A 45 4.45 -1.46 4.31
CA GLY A 45 4.04 -0.63 3.18
C GLY A 45 4.49 0.82 3.30
N PRO A 46 4.18 1.64 2.28
CA PRO A 46 4.60 3.03 2.20
C PRO A 46 4.01 3.91 3.33
N ILE A 47 2.82 3.58 3.84
CA ILE A 47 2.18 4.26 4.97
C ILE A 47 2.78 3.78 6.29
N GLY A 48 2.83 2.46 6.52
CA GLY A 48 3.36 1.88 7.76
C GLY A 48 4.83 2.25 8.03
N THR A 49 5.66 2.31 7.00
CA THR A 49 7.07 2.74 7.13
C THR A 49 7.18 4.20 7.53
N ALA A 50 6.39 5.10 6.95
CA ALA A 50 6.39 6.52 7.33
C ALA A 50 5.91 6.72 8.78
N LEU A 51 4.91 5.95 9.23
CA LEU A 51 4.46 5.96 10.62
C LEU A 51 5.56 5.49 11.59
N LYS A 52 6.36 4.48 11.22
CA LYS A 52 7.51 4.01 12.03
C LYS A 52 8.61 5.05 12.15
N GLU A 53 8.75 5.92 11.15
CA GLU A 53 9.70 7.03 11.15
C GLU A 53 9.15 8.30 11.86
N ASP A 54 7.98 8.21 12.51
CA ASP A 54 7.27 9.34 13.14
C ASP A 54 6.91 10.47 12.15
N ARG A 55 6.76 10.12 10.86
CA ARG A 55 6.40 11.04 9.76
C ARG A 55 4.93 10.90 9.38
N ARG A 56 4.05 11.34 10.29
CA ARG A 56 2.59 11.21 10.12
C ARG A 56 2.04 11.98 8.93
N ASP A 57 2.57 13.18 8.68
CA ASP A 57 2.25 14.02 7.53
C ASP A 57 2.55 13.30 6.20
N LEU A 58 3.72 12.66 6.09
CA LEU A 58 4.11 11.88 4.92
C LEU A 58 3.23 10.63 4.76
N ALA A 59 2.89 9.96 5.86
CA ALA A 59 2.01 8.79 5.85
C ALA A 59 0.61 9.17 5.31
N GLU A 60 0.06 10.28 5.78
CA GLU A 60 -1.23 10.81 5.35
C GLU A 60 -1.21 11.25 3.88
N ALA A 61 -0.17 11.96 3.45
CA ALA A 61 -0.01 12.36 2.05
C ALA A 61 0.02 11.15 1.11
N ARG A 62 0.77 10.10 1.46
CA ARG A 62 0.82 8.85 0.70
C ARG A 62 -0.53 8.14 0.67
N LEU A 63 -1.23 8.10 1.79
CA LEU A 63 -2.57 7.51 1.89
C LEU A 63 -3.56 8.23 0.98
N LEU A 64 -3.55 9.56 0.97
CA LEU A 64 -4.41 10.39 0.13
C LEU A 64 -4.10 10.22 -1.36
N THR A 65 -2.81 10.10 -1.74
CA THR A 65 -2.44 9.76 -3.11
C THR A 65 -3.02 8.42 -3.53
N LEU A 66 -2.89 7.37 -2.71
CA LEU A 66 -3.51 6.08 -3.01
C LEU A 66 -5.04 6.17 -3.06
N LYS A 67 -5.66 6.92 -2.15
CA LYS A 67 -7.11 7.12 -2.11
C LYS A 67 -7.61 7.79 -3.39
N ALA A 68 -6.89 8.77 -3.91
CA ALA A 68 -7.22 9.41 -5.18
C ALA A 68 -7.14 8.43 -6.37
N MET A 69 -6.22 7.49 -6.34
CA MET A 69 -5.99 6.53 -7.43
C MET A 69 -6.95 5.33 -7.40
N PHE A 70 -7.30 4.83 -6.22
CA PHE A 70 -8.09 3.62 -6.05
C PHE A 70 -9.53 3.86 -5.58
N GLY A 71 -9.84 5.04 -5.04
CA GLY A 71 -11.18 5.40 -4.56
C GLY A 71 -11.66 4.46 -3.45
N ASP A 72 -12.85 3.89 -3.65
CA ASP A 72 -13.50 2.91 -2.77
C ASP A 72 -12.83 1.52 -2.77
N ARG A 73 -11.77 1.34 -3.57
CA ARG A 73 -11.01 0.08 -3.70
C ARG A 73 -9.68 0.11 -2.95
N LEU A 74 -9.46 1.10 -2.08
CA LEU A 74 -8.32 1.15 -1.17
C LEU A 74 -8.72 0.65 0.21
N TYR A 75 -7.94 -0.28 0.76
CA TYR A 75 -8.12 -0.81 2.10
C TYR A 75 -6.86 -0.59 2.93
N VAL A 76 -7.05 -0.10 4.16
CA VAL A 76 -5.97 0.00 5.13
C VAL A 76 -5.79 -1.39 5.77
N GLU A 77 -4.62 -1.95 5.52
CA GLU A 77 -4.25 -3.30 5.91
C GLU A 77 -3.71 -3.33 7.34
N LEU A 78 -4.25 -4.25 8.14
CA LEU A 78 -3.80 -4.54 9.50
C LEU A 78 -3.32 -5.98 9.56
N ASP A 79 -2.10 -6.17 10.06
CA ASP A 79 -1.53 -7.49 10.29
C ASP A 79 -1.05 -7.61 11.74
N ARG A 80 -1.42 -8.74 12.37
CA ARG A 80 -1.12 -9.09 13.76
C ARG A 80 -0.28 -10.37 13.82
N VAL A 81 0.84 -10.38 13.09
CA VAL A 81 1.91 -11.34 13.32
C VAL A 81 2.57 -11.16 14.70
N SER A 82 3.32 -12.16 15.14
CA SER A 82 4.05 -12.10 16.42
C SER A 82 4.96 -10.87 16.47
N GLY A 83 4.83 -10.06 17.54
CA GLY A 83 5.61 -8.85 17.72
C GLY A 83 5.12 -7.62 16.94
N TYR A 84 3.87 -7.62 16.45
CA TYR A 84 3.31 -6.43 15.79
C TYR A 84 3.32 -5.19 16.70
N ASP A 85 3.52 -4.04 16.08
CA ASP A 85 3.58 -2.76 16.77
C ASP A 85 2.17 -2.17 16.95
N ARG A 86 1.69 -2.14 18.20
CA ARG A 86 0.37 -1.60 18.56
C ARG A 86 0.25 -0.09 18.31
N VAL A 87 1.35 0.65 18.36
CA VAL A 87 1.36 2.10 18.10
C VAL A 87 1.15 2.35 16.61
N ILE A 88 1.82 1.58 15.76
CA ILE A 88 1.66 1.66 14.30
C ILE A 88 0.26 1.17 13.88
N GLU A 89 -0.24 0.09 14.49
CA GLU A 89 -1.60 -0.37 14.26
C GLU A 89 -2.62 0.73 14.59
N LYS A 90 -2.55 1.28 15.81
CA LYS A 90 -3.44 2.36 16.24
C LYS A 90 -3.36 3.57 15.31
N SER A 91 -2.15 3.98 14.91
CA SER A 91 -1.96 5.12 14.02
C SER A 91 -2.52 4.88 12.62
N SER A 92 -2.44 3.64 12.13
CA SER A 92 -3.03 3.22 10.86
C SER A 92 -4.57 3.23 10.93
N ILE A 93 -5.14 2.75 12.03
CA ILE A 93 -6.59 2.80 12.31
C ILE A 93 -7.08 4.25 12.38
N ASP A 94 -6.36 5.12 13.08
CA ASP A 94 -6.71 6.54 13.22
C ASP A 94 -6.73 7.23 11.85
N LEU A 95 -5.75 6.94 10.98
CA LEU A 95 -5.73 7.45 9.60
C LEU A 95 -6.88 6.90 8.76
N ALA A 96 -7.19 5.61 8.89
CA ALA A 96 -8.31 5.01 8.17
C ALA A 96 -9.64 5.69 8.53
N TYR A 97 -9.90 5.90 9.82
CA TYR A 97 -11.11 6.59 10.28
C TYR A 97 -11.15 8.06 9.89
N ALA A 98 -10.04 8.79 9.99
CA ALA A 98 -9.96 10.19 9.58
C ALA A 98 -10.32 10.39 8.10
N HIS A 99 -10.04 9.38 7.27
CA HIS A 99 -10.25 9.42 5.82
C HIS A 99 -11.36 8.48 5.33
N GLU A 100 -12.19 7.96 6.22
CA GLU A 100 -13.33 7.08 5.89
C GLU A 100 -12.93 5.87 5.01
N LEU A 101 -11.75 5.30 5.27
CA LEU A 101 -11.24 4.15 4.53
C LEU A 101 -11.58 2.83 5.25
N PRO A 102 -11.94 1.78 4.50
CA PRO A 102 -12.19 0.46 5.08
C PRO A 102 -10.90 -0.18 5.58
N LEU A 103 -11.02 -0.97 6.65
CA LEU A 103 -9.96 -1.80 7.20
C LEU A 103 -10.04 -3.22 6.63
N VAL A 104 -8.89 -3.86 6.45
CA VAL A 104 -8.80 -5.30 6.14
C VAL A 104 -7.76 -5.97 7.05
N ALA A 105 -8.08 -7.16 7.56
CA ALA A 105 -7.14 -7.97 8.31
C ALA A 105 -6.41 -8.94 7.36
N THR A 106 -5.08 -8.99 7.43
CA THR A 106 -4.23 -9.92 6.69
C THR A 106 -3.30 -10.65 7.67
N ASN A 107 -2.63 -11.70 7.20
CA ASN A 107 -1.71 -12.53 7.99
C ASN A 107 -0.32 -12.65 7.34
N GLU A 108 -0.05 -11.87 6.28
CA GLU A 108 1.17 -11.94 5.45
C GLU A 108 1.75 -13.36 5.36
N ALA A 109 0.98 -14.30 4.78
CA ALA A 109 1.31 -15.72 4.84
C ALA A 109 2.56 -16.07 3.99
N PHE A 110 3.71 -16.16 4.65
CA PHE A 110 4.92 -16.79 4.11
C PHE A 110 5.13 -18.14 4.78
N PHE A 111 4.58 -19.20 4.18
CA PHE A 111 4.89 -20.57 4.60
C PHE A 111 6.08 -21.08 3.78
N SER A 112 7.18 -21.42 4.44
CA SER A 112 8.12 -22.37 3.86
C SER A 112 7.46 -23.75 3.92
N SER A 113 7.40 -24.46 2.79
CA SER A 113 7.31 -25.92 2.82
C SER A 113 8.35 -26.52 3.77
#